data_AF-A0A7X5SBP4-F1
#
_entry.id   AF-A0A7X5SBP4-F1
#
_cell.length_a   1.000
_cell.length_b   1.000
_cell.length_c   1.000
_cell.angle_alpha   90.00
_cell.angle_beta   90.00
_cell.angle_gamma   90.00
#
_symmetry.space_group_name_H-M   'P 1'
#
loop_
_entity.id
_entity.type
_entity.pdbx_description
1 polymer ?
#
loop_
_entity_poly.entity_id
_entity_poly.type
_entity_poly.pdbx_seq_one_letter_code
_entity_poly.pdbx_strand_id
1 'polypeptide(L)'
;WFTRRPVMKVQTAAVVAISAGSSSASVLDASGYVVARRMATVSAQVTGKVREVMIEEGMRVEQGQVMATLDPLDADAQRTLSASQLSAARSQVDNMQAQLAVANADAARLQSLVGAQLVSRSQYEQATAQRDALRAQLQ
;
A
#
# COMPACT_ATOMS: atom_id res chain seq x y z
N TRP A 1 105.79 21.99 -22.37
CA TRP A 1 105.70 22.81 -23.59
C TRP A 1 104.40 22.45 -24.32
N PHE A 2 103.27 23.13 -24.08
CA PHE A 2 102.85 24.45 -24.57
C PHE A 2 102.74 24.58 -26.09
N THR A 3 101.55 24.32 -26.63
CA THR A 3 101.05 24.96 -27.85
C THR A 3 99.54 25.18 -27.72
N ARG A 4 99.17 26.36 -27.20
CA ARG A 4 97.77 26.82 -27.19
C ARG A 4 97.41 27.29 -28.61
N ARG A 5 96.33 26.74 -29.18
CA ARG A 5 95.72 27.17 -30.45
C ARG A 5 94.97 28.50 -30.24
N PRO A 6 94.90 29.40 -31.24
CA PRO A 6 94.28 30.72 -31.09
C PRO A 6 92.77 30.62 -30.88
N VAL A 7 92.26 31.45 -29.97
CA VAL A 7 90.85 31.52 -29.57
C VAL A 7 89.95 32.09 -30.67
N MET A 8 88.87 31.38 -30.99
CA MET A 8 87.83 31.83 -31.92
C MET A 8 87.00 32.94 -31.29
N LYS A 9 86.70 34.00 -32.06
CA LYS A 9 85.75 35.05 -31.66
C LYS A 9 84.35 34.46 -31.65
N VAL A 10 83.71 34.41 -30.48
CA VAL A 10 82.32 33.96 -30.32
C VAL A 10 81.40 35.16 -30.44
N GLN A 11 80.40 35.09 -31.32
CA GLN A 11 79.28 36.02 -31.32
C GLN A 11 78.27 35.57 -30.26
N THR A 12 78.03 36.42 -29.27
CA THR A 12 76.96 36.20 -28.29
C THR A 12 75.65 36.74 -28.84
N ALA A 13 74.64 35.88 -28.96
CA ALA A 13 73.26 36.30 -29.16
C ALA A 13 72.63 36.60 -27.79
N ALA A 14 71.89 37.70 -27.69
CA ALA A 14 71.16 38.05 -26.47
C ALA A 14 70.03 37.05 -26.24
N VAL A 15 69.92 36.55 -25.01
CA VAL A 15 68.86 35.63 -24.59
C VAL A 15 67.55 36.40 -24.51
N VAL A 16 66.59 36.06 -25.37
CA VAL A 16 65.20 36.51 -25.23
C VAL A 16 64.54 35.61 -24.18
N ALA A 17 64.09 36.19 -23.08
CA ALA A 17 63.29 35.48 -22.09
C ALA A 17 62.01 35.00 -22.77
N ILE A 18 61.76 33.69 -22.76
CA ILE A 18 60.46 33.15 -23.15
C ILE A 18 59.46 33.72 -22.14
N SER A 19 58.63 34.62 -22.63
CA SER A 19 57.49 35.22 -21.95
C SER A 19 56.82 34.18 -21.08
N ALA A 20 56.63 34.50 -19.80
CA ALA A 20 55.84 33.72 -18.86
C ALA A 20 54.56 33.27 -19.56
N GLY A 21 54.53 31.98 -19.95
CA GLY A 21 53.34 31.36 -20.50
C GLY A 21 52.30 31.46 -19.42
N SER A 22 51.34 32.34 -19.64
CA SER A 22 50.05 32.36 -18.96
C SER A 22 49.67 30.93 -18.63
N SER A 23 49.43 30.64 -17.36
CA SER A 23 48.85 29.39 -16.93
C SER A 23 47.51 29.22 -17.64
N SER A 24 47.55 28.59 -18.80
CA SER A 24 46.36 28.08 -19.47
C SER A 24 45.83 27.03 -18.52
N ALA A 25 44.90 27.42 -17.65
CA ALA A 25 44.05 26.47 -16.96
C ALA A 25 43.52 25.56 -18.07
N SER A 26 44.05 24.34 -18.15
CA SER A 26 43.64 23.37 -19.15
C SER A 26 42.18 23.09 -18.87
N VAL A 27 41.30 23.73 -19.64
CA VAL A 27 39.87 23.40 -19.63
C VAL A 27 39.80 21.99 -20.18
N LEU A 28 39.73 21.04 -19.26
CA LEU A 28 39.59 19.62 -19.58
C LEU A 28 38.17 19.44 -20.11
N ASP A 29 38.05 19.39 -21.43
CA ASP A 29 36.79 19.12 -22.09
C ASP A 29 36.51 17.62 -22.00
N ALA A 30 35.50 17.27 -21.20
CA ALA A 30 35.11 15.89 -20.93
C ALA A 30 33.65 15.73 -21.36
N SER A 31 33.42 14.84 -22.33
CA SER A 31 32.08 14.45 -22.72
C SER A 31 31.54 13.39 -21.75
N GLY A 32 30.34 13.63 -21.24
CA GLY A 32 29.62 12.71 -20.36
C GLY A 32 28.12 12.89 -20.56
N TYR A 33 27.36 11.83 -20.30
CA TYR A 33 25.90 11.86 -20.36
C TYR A 33 25.32 11.84 -18.95
N VAL A 34 24.22 12.55 -18.75
CA VAL A 34 23.52 12.60 -17.46
C VAL A 34 22.55 11.43 -17.39
N VAL A 35 22.66 10.62 -16.33
CA VAL A 35 21.69 9.57 -16.01
C VAL A 35 20.95 9.90 -14.72
N ALA A 36 19.72 9.39 -14.60
CA ALA A 36 18.96 9.55 -13.38
C ALA A 36 19.67 8.88 -12.20
N ARG A 37 19.89 9.62 -11.10
CA ARG A 37 20.51 9.08 -9.87
C ARG A 37 19.64 8.02 -9.18
N ARG A 38 18.32 8.07 -9.38
CA ARG A 38 17.33 7.13 -8.82
C ARG A 38 16.29 6.84 -9.90
N MET A 39 16.06 5.56 -10.15
CA MET A 39 15.02 5.07 -11.05
C MET A 39 14.09 4.15 -10.26
N ALA A 40 12.79 4.27 -10.47
CA ALA A 40 11.79 3.42 -9.86
C ALA A 40 10.81 2.96 -10.94
N THR A 41 10.54 1.66 -11.00
CA THR A 41 9.52 1.09 -11.87
C THR A 41 8.23 0.98 -11.06
N VAL A 42 7.17 1.65 -11.51
CA VAL A 42 5.84 1.60 -10.87
C VAL A 42 4.96 0.63 -11.64
N SER A 43 4.37 -0.33 -10.93
CA SER A 43 3.47 -1.34 -11.51
C SER A 43 2.25 -1.56 -10.62
N ALA A 44 1.12 -1.92 -11.23
CA ALA A 44 -0.07 -2.29 -10.48
C ALA A 44 0.14 -3.62 -9.72
N GLN A 45 -0.29 -3.68 -8.46
CA GLN A 45 -0.24 -4.90 -7.65
C GLN A 45 -1.35 -5.90 -8.02
N VAL A 46 -2.46 -5.39 -8.54
CA VAL A 46 -3.63 -6.18 -8.96
C VAL A 46 -3.81 -6.11 -10.47
N THR A 47 -4.20 -7.22 -11.06
CA THR A 47 -4.57 -7.27 -12.47
C THR A 47 -5.92 -6.60 -12.66
N GLY A 48 -6.01 -5.69 -13.63
CA GLY A 48 -7.24 -4.99 -13.98
C GLY A 48 -7.12 -4.31 -15.33
N LYS A 49 -8.25 -3.91 -15.91
CA LYS A 49 -8.25 -3.10 -17.13
C LYS A 49 -7.88 -1.67 -16.77
N VAL A 50 -6.99 -1.03 -17.52
CA VAL A 50 -6.69 0.40 -17.32
C VAL A 50 -7.89 1.21 -17.80
N ARG A 51 -8.47 2.02 -16.92
CA ARG A 51 -9.57 2.91 -17.23
C ARG A 51 -9.05 4.26 -17.75
N GLU A 52 -8.02 4.80 -17.10
CA GLU A 52 -7.46 6.10 -17.43
C GLU A 52 -5.98 6.17 -17.04
N VAL A 53 -5.19 6.89 -17.84
CA VAL A 53 -3.80 7.25 -17.55
C VAL A 53 -3.73 8.76 -17.53
N MET A 54 -3.23 9.33 -16.43
CA MET A 54 -3.28 10.77 -16.13
C MET A 54 -1.90 11.44 -16.22
N ILE A 55 -0.94 10.76 -16.84
CA ILE A 55 0.44 11.21 -16.95
C ILE A 55 0.96 11.03 -18.38
N GLU A 56 1.84 11.94 -18.77
CA GLU A 56 2.56 11.91 -20.05
C GLU A 56 4.07 11.77 -19.80
N GLU A 57 4.79 11.35 -20.84
CA GLU A 57 6.24 11.23 -20.79
C GLU A 57 6.89 12.60 -20.50
N GLY A 58 7.81 12.63 -19.53
CA GLY A 58 8.50 13.86 -19.12
C GLY A 58 7.76 14.72 -18.10
N MET A 59 6.53 14.36 -17.72
CA MET A 59 5.83 15.04 -16.63
C MET A 59 6.49 14.78 -15.27
N ARG A 60 6.58 15.83 -14.44
CA ARG A 60 6.98 15.69 -13.03
C ARG A 60 5.78 15.19 -12.24
N VAL A 61 5.99 14.15 -11.42
CA VAL A 61 4.98 13.59 -10.53
C VAL A 61 5.38 13.75 -9.07
N GLU A 62 4.40 13.93 -8.20
CA GLU A 62 4.59 14.06 -6.76
C GLU A 62 4.27 12.76 -6.02
N GLN A 63 4.74 12.63 -4.78
CA GLN A 63 4.44 11.47 -3.95
C GLN A 63 2.93 11.37 -3.68
N GLY A 64 2.33 10.23 -4.01
CA GLY A 64 0.90 9.97 -3.81
C GLY A 64 0.01 10.46 -4.96
N GLN A 65 0.57 11.02 -6.02
CA GLN A 65 -0.19 11.37 -7.22
C GLN A 65 -0.70 10.12 -7.92
N VAL A 66 -2.00 10.11 -8.26
CA VAL A 66 -2.60 9.04 -9.06
C VAL A 66 -2.11 9.16 -10.50
N MET A 67 -1.41 8.13 -10.97
CA MET A 67 -0.84 8.09 -12.31
C MET A 67 -1.77 7.39 -13.32
N ALA A 68 -2.46 6.34 -12.87
CA ALA A 68 -3.42 5.60 -13.66
C ALA A 68 -4.48 4.97 -12.76
N THR A 69 -5.70 4.83 -13.28
CA THR A 69 -6.82 4.21 -12.58
C THR A 69 -7.18 2.90 -13.29
N LEU A 70 -7.29 1.81 -12.53
CA LEU A 70 -7.80 0.54 -13.03
C LEU A 70 -9.32 0.49 -12.86
N ASP A 71 -10.00 -0.30 -13.68
CA ASP A 71 -11.45 -0.54 -13.60
C ASP A 71 -11.80 -1.45 -12.42
N PRO A 72 -12.51 -0.96 -11.37
CA PRO A 72 -12.87 -1.73 -10.20
C PRO A 72 -14.07 -2.67 -10.37
N LEU A 73 -14.58 -2.93 -11.58
CA LEU A 73 -15.83 -3.70 -11.77
C LEU A 73 -15.93 -4.97 -10.92
N ASP A 74 -14.90 -5.82 -10.94
CA ASP A 74 -14.87 -7.06 -10.16
C ASP A 74 -14.77 -6.80 -8.65
N ALA A 75 -14.02 -5.78 -8.25
CA ALA A 75 -13.89 -5.38 -6.84
C ALA A 75 -15.20 -4.83 -6.27
N ASP A 76 -15.93 -4.02 -7.06
CA ASP A 76 -17.23 -3.48 -6.70
C ASP A 76 -18.31 -4.56 -6.63
N ALA A 77 -18.30 -5.50 -7.59
CA ALA A 77 -19.17 -6.67 -7.57
C ALA A 77 -18.93 -7.52 -6.31
N GLN A 78 -17.66 -7.83 -6.00
CA GLN A 78 -17.28 -8.60 -4.82
C GLN A 78 -17.65 -7.87 -3.52
N ARG A 79 -17.47 -6.56 -3.47
CA ARG A 79 -17.88 -5.72 -2.33
C ARG A 79 -19.38 -5.75 -2.13
N THR A 80 -20.16 -5.63 -3.21
CA THR A 80 -21.62 -5.66 -3.17
C THR A 80 -22.15 -7.02 -2.71
N LEU A 81 -21.55 -8.11 -3.21
CA LEU A 81 -21.85 -9.47 -2.76
C LEU A 81 -21.57 -9.63 -1.26
N SER A 82 -20.39 -9.20 -0.81
CA SER A 82 -19.98 -9.29 0.60
C SER A 82 -20.89 -8.45 1.51
N ALA A 83 -21.30 -7.26 1.07
CA ALA A 83 -22.24 -6.42 1.79
C ALA A 83 -23.63 -7.08 1.92
N SER A 84 -24.08 -7.76 0.85
CA SER A 84 -25.35 -8.49 0.85
C SER A 84 -25.31 -9.71 1.78
N GLN A 85 -24.20 -10.45 1.78
CA GLN A 85 -23.98 -11.58 2.70
C GLN A 85 -23.95 -11.12 4.16
N LEU A 86 -23.29 -9.99 4.44
CA LEU A 86 -23.28 -9.39 5.77
C LEU A 86 -24.68 -8.99 6.23
N SER A 87 -25.47 -8.37 5.34
CA SER A 87 -26.86 -8.01 5.62
C SER A 87 -27.71 -9.25 5.93
N ALA A 88 -27.59 -10.31 5.14
CA ALA A 88 -28.29 -11.57 5.37
C ALA A 88 -27.90 -12.22 6.71
N ALA A 89 -26.61 -12.25 7.03
CA ALA A 89 -26.11 -12.78 8.29
C ALA A 89 -26.63 -12.00 9.50
N ARG A 90 -26.70 -10.66 9.40
CA ARG A 90 -27.29 -9.80 10.44
C ARG A 90 -28.76 -10.11 10.65
N SER A 91 -29.55 -10.18 9.58
CA SER A 91 -30.97 -10.55 9.66
C SER A 91 -31.16 -11.94 10.28
N GLN A 92 -30.26 -12.88 10.02
CA GLN A 92 -30.31 -14.20 10.63
C GLN A 92 -30.04 -14.15 12.14
N VAL A 93 -29.07 -13.34 12.58
CA VAL A 93 -28.81 -13.09 14.01
C VAL A 93 -30.03 -12.43 14.66
N ASP A 94 -30.61 -11.40 14.04
CA ASP A 94 -31.78 -10.70 14.56
C ASP A 94 -32.99 -11.65 14.71
N ASN A 95 -33.21 -12.52 13.73
CA ASN A 95 -34.26 -13.55 13.79
C ASN A 95 -34.02 -14.54 14.96
N MET A 96 -32.78 -14.99 15.15
CA MET A 96 -32.45 -15.89 16.27
C MET A 96 -32.60 -15.19 17.62
N GLN A 97 -32.23 -13.91 17.72
CA GLN A 97 -32.44 -13.11 18.94
C GLN A 97 -33.92 -12.94 19.25
N ALA A 98 -34.76 -12.69 18.25
CA ALA A 98 -36.20 -12.61 18.43
C ALA A 98 -36.80 -13.95 18.91
N GLN A 99 -36.36 -15.07 18.33
CA GLN A 99 -36.78 -16.41 18.79
C GLN A 99 -36.34 -16.69 20.23
N LEU A 100 -35.13 -16.29 20.60
CA LEU A 100 -34.63 -16.42 21.97
C LEU A 100 -35.44 -15.56 22.95
N ALA A 101 -35.84 -14.35 22.55
CA ALA A 101 -36.69 -13.49 23.38
C ALA A 101 -38.06 -14.12 23.66
N VAL A 102 -38.68 -14.75 22.66
CA VAL A 102 -39.93 -15.52 22.83
C VAL A 102 -39.71 -16.70 23.77
N ALA A 103 -38.67 -17.51 23.54
CA ALA A 103 -38.37 -18.66 24.39
C ALA A 103 -38.08 -18.27 25.85
N ASN A 104 -37.41 -17.14 26.08
CA ASN A 104 -37.21 -16.58 27.42
C ASN A 104 -38.55 -16.23 28.10
N ALA A 105 -39.44 -15.54 27.39
CA ALA A 105 -40.74 -15.14 27.91
C ALA A 105 -41.61 -16.37 28.23
N ASP A 106 -41.57 -17.40 27.38
CA ASP A 106 -42.31 -18.65 27.59
C ASP A 106 -41.77 -19.44 28.78
N ALA A 107 -40.44 -19.56 28.93
CA ALA A 107 -39.83 -20.19 30.10
C ALA A 107 -40.21 -19.47 31.41
N ALA A 108 -40.17 -18.13 31.42
CA ALA A 108 -40.57 -17.33 32.57
C ALA A 108 -42.06 -17.49 32.92
N ARG A 109 -42.94 -17.50 31.90
CA ARG A 109 -44.38 -17.73 32.08
C ARG A 109 -44.64 -19.11 32.67
N LEU A 110 -44.03 -20.15 32.12
CA LEU A 110 -44.19 -21.52 32.61
C LEU A 110 -43.62 -21.68 34.03
N GLN A 111 -42.53 -21.00 34.38
CA GLN A 111 -42.01 -20.99 35.74
C GLN A 111 -43.06 -20.50 36.75
N SER A 112 -43.75 -19.40 36.46
CA SER A 112 -44.82 -18.89 37.33
C SER A 112 -46.01 -19.86 37.45
N LEU A 113 -46.36 -20.55 36.35
CA LEU A 113 -47.46 -21.50 36.33
C LEU A 113 -47.13 -22.80 37.07
N VAL A 114 -45.87 -23.27 37.02
CA VAL A 114 -45.40 -24.41 37.82
C VAL A 114 -45.45 -24.06 39.31
N GLY A 115 -45.03 -22.85 39.68
CA GLY A 115 -45.14 -22.36 41.07
C GLY A 115 -46.58 -22.32 41.60
N ALA A 116 -47.55 -22.12 40.70
CA ALA A 116 -48.98 -22.20 41.00
C ALA A 116 -49.59 -23.62 40.79
N GLN A 117 -48.78 -24.64 40.49
CA GLN A 117 -49.21 -26.01 40.14
C GLN A 117 -50.23 -26.10 38.97
N LEU A 118 -50.24 -25.12 38.06
CA LEU A 118 -51.16 -25.07 36.92
C LEU A 118 -50.63 -25.81 35.67
N VAL A 119 -49.35 -26.17 35.64
CA VAL A 119 -48.71 -26.90 34.54
C VAL A 119 -47.70 -27.93 35.07
N SER A 120 -47.35 -28.92 34.25
CA SER A 120 -46.42 -29.97 34.66
C SER A 120 -44.96 -29.47 34.65
N ARG A 121 -44.14 -30.01 35.56
CA ARG A 121 -42.71 -29.68 35.64
C ARG A 121 -41.96 -30.04 34.35
N SER A 122 -42.37 -31.13 33.68
CA SER A 122 -41.80 -31.55 32.40
C SER A 122 -41.97 -30.51 31.28
N GLN A 123 -43.09 -29.80 31.24
CA GLN A 123 -43.31 -28.73 30.24
C GLN A 123 -42.36 -27.54 30.46
N TYR A 124 -42.13 -27.16 31.72
CA TYR A 124 -41.17 -26.11 32.05
C TYR A 124 -39.73 -26.50 31.71
N GLU A 125 -39.34 -27.74 31.99
CA GLU A 125 -38.01 -28.26 31.64
C GLU A 125 -37.80 -28.30 30.13
N GLN A 126 -38.81 -28.68 29.34
CA GLN A 126 -38.76 -28.60 27.87
C GLN A 126 -38.57 -27.17 27.37
N ALA A 127 -39.34 -26.19 27.90
CA ALA A 127 -39.21 -24.79 27.50
C ALA A 127 -37.83 -24.20 27.88
N THR A 128 -37.30 -24.60 29.03
CA THR A 128 -35.96 -24.19 29.48
C THR A 128 -34.87 -24.77 28.57
N ALA A 129 -34.98 -26.05 28.21
CA ALA A 129 -34.07 -26.70 27.26
C ALA A 129 -34.11 -26.03 25.87
N GLN A 130 -35.31 -25.66 25.38
CA GLN A 130 -35.47 -24.96 24.10
C GLN A 130 -34.79 -23.58 24.12
N ARG A 131 -34.96 -22.82 25.20
CA ARG A 131 -34.28 -21.54 25.42
C ARG A 131 -32.77 -21.70 25.41
N ASP A 132 -32.26 -22.71 26.13
CA ASP A 132 -30.82 -22.93 26.26
C ASP A 132 -30.21 -23.40 24.93
N ALA A 133 -30.93 -24.19 24.14
CA ALA A 133 -30.53 -24.56 22.79
C ALA A 133 -30.43 -23.33 21.85
N LEU A 134 -31.44 -22.44 21.87
CA LEU A 134 -31.40 -21.19 21.09
C LEU A 134 -30.29 -20.24 21.56
N ARG A 135 -30.00 -20.21 22.87
CA ARG A 135 -28.90 -19.43 23.43
C ARG A 135 -27.54 -19.95 22.95
N ALA A 136 -27.38 -21.28 22.90
CA ALA A 136 -26.16 -21.91 22.40
C ALA A 136 -25.96 -21.68 20.90
N GLN A 137 -27.03 -21.54 20.11
CA GLN A 137 -26.95 -21.21 18.68
C GLN A 137 -26.50 -19.76 18.40
N LEU A 138 -26.62 -18.87 19.38
CA LEU A 138 -26.19 -17.46 19.30
C LEU A 138 -24.74 -17.22 19.82
N GLN A 139 -24.13 -18.21 20.48
CA GLN A 139 -22.73 -18.17 20.92
C GLN A 139 -21.78 -18.67 19.83
#